data_AF-A0A6I7WQ36-F1
#
_entry.id   AF-A0A6I7WQ36-F1
#
_cell.length_a   1.000
_cell.length_b   1.000
_cell.length_c   1.000
_cell.angle_alpha   90.00
_cell.angle_beta   90.00
_cell.angle_gamma   90.00
#
_symmetry.space_group_name_H-M   'P 1'
#
loop_
_entity.id
_entity.type
_entity.pdbx_description
1 polymer ?
#
loop_
_entity_poly.entity_id
_entity_poly.type
_entity_poly.pdbx_seq_one_letter_code
_entity_poly.pdbx_strand_id
1 'polypeptide(L)'
;MAVYGRILPALSQLKNDHSITLPILESLCESSELVPKGREKLTSYALWLGFDSDFGNAIHLLCPQFENMIRVELKRAGSQTRPILKGGTIEHEMALSNLMGLPECKEVFGEDLVFEIKSIFTDDLGSNLRNDVAHGLLDDNSSSCIESVYAWWMILKTIIHHRR
;
A
#
# COMPACT_ATOMS: atom_id res chain seq x y z
N MET A 1 -11.54 -15.84 -4.61
CA MET A 1 -10.90 -16.94 -5.38
C MET A 1 -9.43 -16.68 -5.74
N ALA A 2 -9.02 -15.45 -6.09
CA ALA A 2 -7.62 -15.17 -6.47
C ALA A 2 -6.60 -15.36 -5.34
N VAL A 3 -6.92 -14.99 -4.09
CA VAL A 3 -5.98 -15.11 -2.97
C VAL A 3 -5.62 -16.57 -2.69
N TYR A 4 -6.62 -17.40 -2.39
CA TYR A 4 -6.42 -18.81 -2.11
C TYR A 4 -5.89 -19.62 -3.31
N GLY A 5 -6.30 -19.27 -4.53
CA GLY A 5 -5.93 -20.02 -5.73
C GLY A 5 -4.66 -19.56 -6.46
N ARG A 6 -4.16 -18.34 -6.17
CA ARG A 6 -3.01 -17.76 -6.88
C ARG A 6 -2.01 -17.07 -5.95
N ILE A 7 -2.45 -16.17 -5.07
CA ILE A 7 -1.52 -15.37 -4.25
C ILE A 7 -0.81 -16.21 -3.20
N LEU A 8 -1.55 -16.93 -2.34
CA LEU A 8 -0.95 -17.76 -1.30
C LEU A 8 -0.06 -18.89 -1.88
N PRO A 9 -0.47 -19.60 -2.95
CA PRO A 9 0.42 -20.53 -3.64
C PRO A 9 1.68 -19.86 -4.20
N ALA A 10 1.56 -18.69 -4.84
CA ALA A 10 2.72 -17.97 -5.37
C ALA A 10 3.67 -17.51 -4.26
N LEU A 11 3.14 -17.07 -3.12
CA LEU A 11 3.95 -16.72 -1.94
C LEU A 11 4.72 -17.93 -1.41
N SER A 12 4.03 -19.08 -1.28
CA SER A 12 4.66 -20.33 -0.88
C SER A 12 5.79 -20.74 -1.84
N GLN A 13 5.53 -20.65 -3.15
CA GLN A 13 6.53 -20.92 -4.18
C GLN A 13 7.74 -19.99 -4.06
N LEU A 14 7.53 -18.68 -3.92
CA LEU A 14 8.62 -17.70 -3.75
C LEU A 14 9.48 -18.00 -2.52
N LYS A 15 8.87 -18.40 -1.39
CA LYS A 15 9.59 -18.78 -0.18
C LYS A 15 10.39 -20.08 -0.33
N ASN A 16 9.90 -21.02 -1.15
CA ASN A 16 10.60 -22.27 -1.42
C ASN A 16 11.79 -22.06 -2.37
N ASP A 17 11.63 -21.20 -3.37
CA ASP A 17 12.64 -20.95 -4.39
C ASP A 17 13.72 -19.96 -3.92
N HIS A 18 13.39 -19.08 -2.97
CA HIS A 18 14.25 -18.01 -2.52
C HIS A 18 14.24 -17.82 -1.01
N SER A 19 15.42 -17.56 -0.43
CA SER A 19 15.52 -17.10 0.96
C SER A 19 15.14 -15.62 1.03
N ILE A 20 13.86 -15.33 1.28
CA ILE A 20 13.37 -13.97 1.45
C ILE A 20 13.77 -13.47 2.85
N THR A 21 14.81 -12.65 2.91
CA THR A 21 15.32 -12.07 4.16
C THR A 21 15.00 -10.58 4.24
N LEU A 22 14.92 -10.03 5.45
CA LEU A 22 14.69 -8.60 5.65
C LEU A 22 15.71 -7.71 4.92
N PRO A 23 17.04 -8.00 4.92
CA PRO A 23 18.00 -7.23 4.14
C PRO A 23 17.73 -7.21 2.62
N ILE A 24 17.22 -8.31 2.05
CA ILE A 24 16.82 -8.34 0.63
C ILE A 24 15.63 -7.41 0.39
N LEU A 25 14.65 -7.40 1.30
CA LEU A 25 13.49 -6.52 1.20
C LEU A 25 13.85 -5.05 1.46
N GLU A 26 14.81 -4.76 2.34
CA GLU A 26 15.37 -3.42 2.50
C GLU A 26 16.01 -2.94 1.20
N SER A 27 16.88 -3.76 0.59
CA SER A 27 17.50 -3.43 -0.69
C SER A 27 16.48 -3.23 -1.81
N LEU A 28 15.42 -4.05 -1.84
CA LEU A 28 14.28 -3.87 -2.76
C LEU A 28 13.63 -2.49 -2.57
N CYS A 29 13.30 -2.13 -1.33
CA CYS A 29 12.69 -0.84 -1.01
C CYS A 29 13.62 0.33 -1.35
N GLU A 30 14.92 0.24 -1.08
CA GLU A 30 15.91 1.28 -1.40
C GLU A 30 16.06 1.51 -2.92
N SER A 31 15.89 0.45 -3.70
CA SER A 31 15.96 0.50 -5.17
C SER A 31 14.66 0.99 -5.83
N SER A 32 13.55 1.01 -5.08
CA SER A 32 12.26 1.44 -5.60
C SER A 32 12.17 2.97 -5.65
N GLU A 33 11.61 3.51 -6.73
CA GLU A 33 11.28 4.94 -6.80
C GLU A 33 10.08 5.26 -5.93
N LEU A 34 9.11 4.34 -5.88
CA LEU A 34 7.85 4.47 -5.14
C LEU A 34 8.06 4.64 -3.65
N VAL A 35 9.07 3.96 -3.07
CA VAL A 35 9.37 4.03 -1.64
C VAL A 35 10.18 5.30 -1.33
N PRO A 36 9.65 6.26 -0.56
CA PRO A 36 10.38 7.49 -0.28
C PRO A 36 11.54 7.27 0.69
N LYS A 37 12.56 8.12 0.58
CA LYS A 37 13.71 8.11 1.50
C LYS A 37 13.28 8.21 2.96
N GLY A 38 13.87 7.38 3.81
CA GLY A 38 13.55 7.29 5.24
C GLY A 38 12.37 6.39 5.58
N ARG A 39 11.75 5.73 4.60
CA ARG A 39 10.63 4.79 4.80
C ARG A 39 10.99 3.33 4.51
N GLU A 40 12.16 3.09 3.94
CA GLU A 40 12.60 1.80 3.42
C GLU A 40 12.52 0.69 4.47
N LYS A 41 13.03 0.96 5.68
CA LYS A 41 13.04 0.00 6.80
C LYS A 41 11.64 -0.37 7.29
N LEU A 42 10.76 0.62 7.40
CA LEU A 42 9.41 0.37 7.91
C LEU A 42 8.58 -0.38 6.86
N THR A 43 8.72 0.00 5.59
CA THR A 43 8.09 -0.69 4.47
C THR A 43 8.63 -2.11 4.31
N SER A 44 9.95 -2.31 4.33
CA SER A 44 10.55 -3.65 4.18
C SER A 44 10.17 -4.58 5.32
N TYR A 45 10.11 -4.07 6.56
CA TYR A 45 9.65 -4.85 7.71
C TYR A 45 8.18 -5.27 7.55
N ALA A 46 7.32 -4.35 7.12
CA ALA A 46 5.92 -4.68 6.86
C ALA A 46 5.73 -5.67 5.70
N LEU A 47 6.57 -5.59 4.66
CA LEU A 47 6.62 -6.60 3.60
C LEU A 47 7.05 -7.96 4.17
N TRP A 48 8.10 -7.97 4.99
CA TRP A 48 8.65 -9.18 5.61
C TRP A 48 7.61 -9.92 6.46
N LEU A 49 6.80 -9.19 7.25
CA LEU A 49 5.69 -9.76 8.03
C LEU A 49 4.71 -10.56 7.16
N GLY A 50 4.32 -10.05 5.99
CA GLY A 50 3.42 -10.78 5.09
C GLY A 50 4.06 -12.03 4.47
N PHE A 51 5.39 -12.07 4.30
CA PHE A 51 6.08 -13.32 3.96
C PHE A 51 6.01 -14.35 5.10
N ASP A 52 5.85 -13.92 6.35
CA ASP A 52 5.60 -14.80 7.50
C ASP A 52 4.10 -15.06 7.76
N SER A 53 3.24 -14.67 6.83
CA SER A 53 1.76 -14.75 6.93
C SER A 53 1.15 -13.84 8.00
N ASP A 54 1.91 -12.89 8.55
CA ASP A 54 1.41 -11.89 9.49
C ASP A 54 0.84 -10.67 8.73
N PHE A 55 -0.27 -10.90 8.03
CA PHE A 55 -0.91 -9.88 7.21
C PHE A 55 -1.61 -8.80 8.04
N GLY A 56 -2.09 -9.15 9.23
CA GLY A 56 -2.70 -8.21 10.17
C GLY A 56 -1.73 -7.13 10.60
N ASN A 57 -0.54 -7.48 11.10
CA ASN A 57 0.45 -6.47 11.46
C ASN A 57 1.01 -5.77 10.20
N ALA A 58 1.19 -6.51 9.10
CA ALA A 58 1.67 -5.93 7.85
C ALA A 58 0.76 -4.80 7.36
N ILE A 59 -0.57 -4.97 7.35
CA ILE A 59 -1.48 -3.97 6.80
C ILE A 59 -1.55 -2.70 7.66
N HIS A 60 -1.45 -2.82 8.98
CA HIS A 60 -1.39 -1.68 9.90
C HIS A 60 -0.15 -0.81 9.66
N LEU A 61 0.97 -1.41 9.26
CA LEU A 61 2.17 -0.68 8.86
C LEU A 61 2.09 -0.18 7.42
N LEU A 62 1.65 -1.03 6.48
CA LEU A 62 1.67 -0.72 5.05
C LEU A 62 0.65 0.35 4.66
N CYS A 63 -0.52 0.39 5.28
CA CYS A 63 -1.57 1.33 4.88
C CYS A 63 -1.13 2.81 4.93
N PRO A 64 -0.60 3.33 6.06
CA PRO A 64 -0.06 4.69 6.09
C PRO A 64 1.18 4.88 5.21
N GLN A 65 2.03 3.85 5.06
CA GLN A 65 3.19 3.96 4.18
C GLN A 65 2.79 4.08 2.70
N PHE A 66 1.81 3.32 2.26
CA PHE A 66 1.33 3.31 0.88
C PHE A 66 0.58 4.59 0.53
N GLU A 67 -0.22 5.14 1.45
CA GLU A 67 -0.81 6.48 1.28
C GLU A 67 0.29 7.54 1.07
N ASN A 68 1.37 7.48 1.86
CA ASN A 68 2.50 8.39 1.70
C ASN A 68 3.28 8.19 0.39
N MET A 69 3.45 6.94 -0.07
CA MET A 69 4.06 6.63 -1.37
C MET A 69 3.28 7.30 -2.51
N ILE A 70 1.96 7.08 -2.56
CA ILE A 70 1.08 7.68 -3.57
C ILE A 70 1.16 9.22 -3.51
N ARG A 71 1.11 9.79 -2.31
CA ARG A 71 1.23 11.24 -2.11
C ARG A 71 2.54 11.79 -2.67
N VAL A 72 3.66 11.10 -2.45
CA VAL A 72 4.97 11.53 -2.94
C VAL A 72 5.06 11.41 -4.47
N GLU A 73 4.55 10.32 -5.06
CA GLU A 73 4.55 10.16 -6.51
C GLU A 73 3.72 11.21 -7.23
N LEU A 74 2.53 11.53 -6.72
CA LEU A 74 1.70 12.60 -7.29
C LEU A 74 2.41 13.96 -7.20
N LYS A 75 3.08 14.25 -6.06
CA LYS A 75 3.90 15.46 -5.93
C LYS A 75 5.03 15.50 -6.96
N ARG A 76 5.67 14.36 -7.26
CA ARG A 76 6.73 14.25 -8.28
C ARG A 76 6.20 14.46 -9.70
N ALA A 77 4.99 13.97 -9.99
CA ALA A 77 4.30 14.15 -11.26
C ALA A 77 3.80 15.59 -11.49
N GLY A 78 4.06 16.52 -10.55
CA GLY A 78 3.64 17.91 -10.65
C GLY A 78 2.20 18.14 -10.19
N SER A 79 1.51 17.11 -9.67
CA SER A 79 0.21 17.29 -9.04
C SER A 79 0.40 18.18 -7.82
N GLN A 80 -0.25 19.33 -7.86
CA GLN A 80 -0.35 20.17 -6.69
C GLN A 80 -1.31 19.48 -5.73
N THR A 81 -0.79 18.61 -4.87
CA THR A 81 -1.50 18.16 -3.67
C THR A 81 -1.59 19.34 -2.70
N ARG A 82 -2.26 20.43 -3.11
CA ARG A 82 -2.48 21.58 -2.25
C ARG A 82 -3.30 21.07 -1.07
N PRO A 83 -2.93 21.46 0.17
CA PRO A 83 -3.88 21.44 1.26
C PRO A 83 -5.15 22.16 0.74
N ILE A 84 -6.34 21.59 0.95
CA ILE A 84 -7.55 22.34 0.66
C ILE A 84 -7.50 23.57 1.61
N LEU A 85 -8.11 24.68 1.26
CA LEU A 85 -8.20 25.82 2.18
C LEU A 85 -9.68 26.03 2.48
N LYS A 86 -10.22 25.30 3.45
CA LYS A 86 -11.51 25.63 4.05
C LYS A 86 -11.31 26.50 5.29
N GLY A 87 -11.61 27.80 5.13
CA GLY A 87 -11.88 28.68 6.27
C GLY A 87 -10.68 29.27 7.01
N GLY A 88 -9.49 29.30 6.41
CA GLY A 88 -8.33 30.02 6.98
C GLY A 88 -7.46 29.22 7.95
N THR A 89 -7.71 27.92 8.10
CA THR A 89 -6.84 26.98 8.84
C THR A 89 -5.95 26.23 7.85
N ILE A 90 -4.66 26.05 8.18
CA ILE A 90 -3.72 25.24 7.41
C ILE A 90 -4.26 23.80 7.41
N GLU A 91 -4.49 23.23 6.24
CA GLU A 91 -5.15 21.93 6.15
C GLU A 91 -4.21 20.73 6.27
N HIS A 92 -4.79 19.70 6.89
CA HIS A 92 -4.33 18.32 6.96
C HIS A 92 -3.93 17.79 5.57
N GLU A 93 -2.90 16.95 5.52
CA GLU A 93 -2.56 16.26 4.28
C GLU A 93 -3.77 15.47 3.75
N MET A 94 -4.00 15.51 2.43
CA MET A 94 -5.12 14.80 1.82
C MET A 94 -5.06 13.30 2.12
N ALA A 95 -6.18 12.75 2.59
CA ALA A 95 -6.39 11.32 2.77
C ALA A 95 -6.29 10.57 1.43
N LEU A 96 -5.96 9.27 1.50
CA LEU A 96 -5.86 8.40 0.33
C LEU A 96 -7.11 8.45 -0.56
N SER A 97 -8.31 8.45 0.02
CA SER A 97 -9.58 8.53 -0.73
C SER A 97 -9.63 9.74 -1.66
N ASN A 98 -9.18 10.90 -1.19
CA ASN A 98 -9.12 12.12 -1.98
C ASN A 98 -8.00 12.08 -3.02
N LEU A 99 -6.83 11.55 -2.67
CA LEU A 99 -5.72 11.38 -3.61
C LEU A 99 -6.14 10.52 -4.80
N MET A 100 -6.80 9.38 -4.55
CA MET A 100 -7.28 8.47 -5.60
C MET A 100 -8.45 9.04 -6.45
N GLY A 101 -8.97 10.22 -6.09
CA GLY A 101 -9.94 10.96 -6.89
C GLY A 101 -9.30 11.90 -7.92
N LEU A 102 -8.00 12.17 -7.82
CA LEU A 102 -7.29 13.06 -8.72
C LEU A 102 -7.10 12.41 -10.10
N PRO A 103 -7.33 13.13 -11.21
CA PRO A 103 -7.10 12.58 -12.55
C PRO A 103 -5.64 12.16 -12.76
N GLU A 104 -4.70 12.85 -12.13
CA GLU A 104 -3.26 12.55 -12.20
C GLU A 104 -2.91 11.16 -11.63
N CYS A 105 -3.72 10.60 -10.72
CA CYS A 105 -3.54 9.22 -10.27
C CYS A 105 -3.61 8.24 -11.43
N LYS A 106 -4.53 8.45 -12.37
CA LYS A 106 -4.67 7.57 -13.54
C LYS A 106 -3.51 7.74 -14.52
N GLU A 107 -2.95 8.94 -14.61
CA GLU A 107 -1.77 9.21 -15.44
C GLU A 107 -0.53 8.53 -14.87
N VAL A 108 -0.36 8.54 -13.54
CA VAL A 108 0.80 7.95 -12.86
C VAL A 108 0.69 6.43 -12.71
N PHE A 109 -0.47 5.92 -12.28
CA PHE A 109 -0.63 4.52 -11.89
C PHE A 109 -1.43 3.68 -12.89
N GLY A 110 -2.08 4.30 -13.88
CA GLY A 110 -3.01 3.62 -14.79
C GLY A 110 -4.38 3.35 -14.18
N GLU A 111 -5.39 3.14 -15.02
CA GLU A 111 -6.78 3.02 -14.56
C GLU A 111 -7.02 1.75 -13.71
N ASP A 112 -6.42 0.63 -14.08
CA ASP A 112 -6.61 -0.65 -13.41
C ASP A 112 -6.09 -0.61 -11.97
N LEU A 113 -4.86 -0.14 -11.78
CA LEU A 113 -4.27 -0.04 -10.44
C LEU A 113 -5.00 1.00 -9.58
N VAL A 114 -5.43 2.13 -10.16
CA VAL A 114 -6.27 3.11 -9.45
C VAL A 114 -7.58 2.47 -8.99
N PHE A 115 -8.23 1.68 -9.85
CA PHE A 115 -9.45 0.96 -9.49
C PHE A 115 -9.20 -0.02 -8.35
N GLU A 116 -8.15 -0.86 -8.44
CA GLU A 116 -7.79 -1.82 -7.39
C GLU A 116 -7.52 -1.12 -6.05
N ILE A 117 -6.74 -0.04 -6.04
CA ILE A 117 -6.43 0.73 -4.82
C ILE A 117 -7.72 1.27 -4.21
N LYS A 118 -8.63 1.82 -5.02
CA LYS A 118 -9.89 2.38 -4.51
C LYS A 118 -10.77 1.32 -3.89
N SER A 119 -10.98 0.20 -4.58
CA SER A 119 -11.84 -0.89 -4.10
C SER A 119 -11.34 -1.51 -2.80
N ILE A 120 -10.02 -1.58 -2.60
CA ILE A 120 -9.42 -2.19 -1.41
C ILE A 120 -9.31 -1.19 -0.26
N PHE A 121 -8.81 0.02 -0.52
CA PHE A 121 -8.46 0.93 0.55
C PHE A 121 -9.52 1.98 0.88
N THR A 122 -10.35 2.42 -0.07
CA THR A 122 -11.06 3.69 0.07
C THR A 122 -12.56 3.66 -0.18
N ASP A 123 -13.05 2.65 -0.89
CA ASP A 123 -14.48 2.54 -1.23
C ASP A 123 -15.26 1.97 -0.04
N ASP A 124 -16.30 2.69 0.38
CA ASP A 124 -17.22 2.28 1.45
C ASP A 124 -18.06 1.06 1.04
N LEU A 125 -18.26 0.83 -0.26
CA LEU A 125 -18.87 -0.40 -0.80
C LEU A 125 -17.83 -1.53 -0.97
N GLY A 126 -16.54 -1.19 -0.86
CA GLY A 126 -15.42 -2.12 -0.87
C GLY A 126 -14.99 -2.50 0.55
N SER A 127 -13.70 -2.78 0.74
CA SER A 127 -13.19 -3.18 2.06
C SER A 127 -12.90 -2.00 2.98
N ASN A 128 -12.74 -0.80 2.44
CA ASN A 128 -12.39 0.41 3.18
C ASN A 128 -11.20 0.25 4.16
N LEU A 129 -10.22 -0.60 3.82
CA LEU A 129 -9.15 -1.01 4.76
C LEU A 129 -8.40 0.17 5.38
N ARG A 130 -8.24 1.26 4.64
CA ARG A 130 -7.55 2.45 5.15
C ARG A 130 -8.30 3.08 6.31
N ASN A 131 -9.63 3.16 6.20
CA ASN A 131 -10.47 3.69 7.25
C ASN A 131 -10.46 2.76 8.47
N ASP A 132 -10.61 1.46 8.25
CA ASP A 132 -10.66 0.48 9.35
C ASP A 132 -9.35 0.42 10.13
N VAL A 133 -8.20 0.45 9.44
CA VAL A 133 -6.87 0.55 10.07
C VAL A 133 -6.73 1.86 10.85
N ALA A 134 -7.10 3.01 10.25
CA ALA A 134 -6.90 4.31 10.87
C ALA A 134 -7.78 4.53 12.12
N HIS A 135 -8.96 3.91 12.16
CA HIS A 135 -9.89 4.00 13.27
C HIS A 135 -9.80 2.84 14.27
N GLY A 136 -8.92 1.86 14.02
CA GLY A 136 -8.77 0.69 14.90
C GLY A 136 -10.01 -0.21 14.92
N LEU A 137 -10.70 -0.31 13.78
CA LEU A 137 -11.89 -1.16 13.62
C LEU A 137 -11.54 -2.61 13.27
N LEU A 138 -10.29 -2.86 12.86
CA LEU A 138 -9.76 -4.21 12.69
C LEU A 138 -9.31 -4.77 14.05
N ASP A 139 -9.74 -5.99 14.35
CA ASP A 139 -9.29 -6.77 15.49
C ASP A 139 -8.32 -7.87 15.04
N ASP A 140 -7.82 -8.67 15.98
CA ASP A 140 -6.86 -9.75 15.69
C ASP A 140 -7.42 -10.79 14.69
N ASN A 141 -8.74 -10.96 14.62
CA ASN A 141 -9.37 -11.90 13.71
C ASN A 141 -9.68 -11.28 12.34
N SER A 142 -10.12 -10.01 12.30
CA SER A 142 -10.50 -9.33 11.07
C SER A 142 -9.32 -8.70 10.33
N SER A 143 -8.21 -8.42 11.02
CA SER A 143 -7.02 -7.81 10.41
C SER A 143 -6.29 -8.72 9.42
N SER A 144 -6.37 -10.05 9.58
CA SER A 144 -5.76 -11.03 8.67
C SER A 144 -6.77 -11.59 7.65
N CYS A 145 -7.64 -10.72 7.13
CA CYS A 145 -8.65 -11.07 6.13
C CYS A 145 -8.07 -11.22 4.71
N ILE A 146 -8.91 -11.69 3.79
CA ILE A 146 -8.52 -11.89 2.37
C ILE A 146 -8.12 -10.57 1.71
N GLU A 147 -8.73 -9.47 2.15
CA GLU A 147 -8.46 -8.11 1.68
C GLU A 147 -7.07 -7.65 2.12
N SER A 148 -6.65 -7.95 3.36
CA SER A 148 -5.29 -7.67 3.85
C SER A 148 -4.22 -8.43 3.07
N VAL A 149 -4.46 -9.71 2.76
CA VAL A 149 -3.55 -10.51 1.92
C VAL A 149 -3.43 -9.92 0.51
N TYR A 150 -4.57 -9.53 -0.08
CA TYR A 150 -4.61 -8.92 -1.40
C TYR A 150 -3.88 -7.57 -1.41
N ALA A 151 -4.18 -6.71 -0.43
CA ALA A 151 -3.57 -5.41 -0.27
C ALA A 151 -2.05 -5.50 -0.14
N TRP A 152 -1.56 -6.40 0.71
CA TRP A 152 -0.14 -6.68 0.87
C TRP A 152 0.52 -7.10 -0.45
N TRP A 153 -0.08 -8.06 -1.15
CA TRP A 153 0.44 -8.55 -2.44
C TRP A 153 0.44 -7.46 -3.52
N MET A 154 -0.62 -6.66 -3.59
CA MET A 154 -0.73 -5.53 -4.50
C MET A 154 0.41 -4.53 -4.24
N ILE A 155 0.63 -4.13 -2.98
CA ILE A 155 1.70 -3.20 -2.62
C ILE A 155 3.08 -3.76 -2.99
N LEU A 156 3.35 -5.03 -2.68
CA LEU A 156 4.59 -5.70 -3.06
C LEU A 156 4.83 -5.64 -4.59
N LYS A 157 3.82 -5.99 -5.40
CA LYS A 157 3.89 -5.88 -6.86
C LYS A 157 4.19 -4.45 -7.30
N THR A 158 3.49 -3.45 -6.75
CA THR A 158 3.66 -2.05 -7.14
C THR A 158 5.08 -1.58 -6.83
N ILE A 159 5.64 -1.91 -5.66
CA ILE A 159 7.03 -1.61 -5.31
C ILE A 159 8.02 -2.26 -6.28
N ILE A 160 7.79 -3.53 -6.64
CA ILE A 160 8.65 -4.27 -7.57
C ILE A 160 8.63 -3.66 -8.98
N HIS A 161 7.49 -3.16 -9.44
CA HIS A 161 7.34 -2.59 -10.78
C HIS A 161 7.86 -1.15 -10.90
N HIS A 162 8.01 -0.43 -9.78
CA HIS A 162 8.55 0.94 -9.74
C HIS A 162 10.00 0.93 -9.26
N ARG A 163 10.91 0.39 -10.08
CA ARG A 163 12.36 0.39 -9.82
C ARG A 163 13.07 1.47 -10.62
N ARG A 164 14.14 2.01 -10.03
CA ARG A 164 15.09 2.92 -10.70
C ARG A 164 15.81 2.25 -11.88
#